data_AF-A0A832K1F1-F1
#
_entry.id   AF-A0A832K1F1-F1
#
_cell.length_a   1.000
_cell.length_b   1.000
_cell.length_c   1.000
_cell.angle_alpha   90.00
_cell.angle_beta   90.00
_cell.angle_gamma   90.00
#
_symmetry.space_group_name_H-M   'P 1'
#
loop_
_entity.id
_entity.type
_entity.pdbx_description
1 polymer ?
#
loop_
_entity_poly.entity_id
_entity_poly.type
_entity_poly.pdbx_seq_one_letter_code
_entity_poly.pdbx_strand_id
1 'polypeptide(L)'
;MKHYTFVDYATQAYALLVAALVLAFHNGTVPRWPWIIGAHVLLVLAIHGMIQWHARSRPGKALDFLRHFYPVLLYTWFFCQTGWLNRMFFQDYLDPMVIRWEQALFGCQPSVLFMEKLPLLPVSELFYASYFSYYIMISGVGLALFLRNRQQFFHYVSIVSFLFYICYTIYIFIPVIGPRVFFREIAGYDLPEALQQLAPTDVYPAAVKVGPFYQLMAFIYRVFEAPGAALPSSH
;
A
#
# COMPACT_ATOMS: atom_id res chain seq x y z
N MET A 1 -1.75 -30.61 5.84
CA MET A 1 -0.78 -29.60 6.33
C MET A 1 0.66 -29.77 5.79
N LYS A 2 1.05 -30.91 5.18
CA LYS A 2 2.45 -31.14 4.72
C LYS A 2 2.93 -30.32 3.50
N HIS A 3 2.04 -29.62 2.78
CA HIS A 3 2.36 -28.91 1.51
C HIS A 3 2.28 -27.39 1.60
N TYR A 4 2.04 -26.89 2.82
CA TYR A 4 1.97 -25.47 3.09
C TYR A 4 3.36 -24.88 3.30
N THR A 5 3.60 -23.72 2.72
CA THR A 5 4.76 -22.88 3.02
C THR A 5 4.37 -21.78 4.00
N PHE A 6 5.37 -21.12 4.58
CA PHE A 6 5.14 -20.00 5.50
C PHE A 6 4.27 -18.90 4.86
N VAL A 7 4.55 -18.52 3.61
CA VAL A 7 3.77 -17.47 2.93
C VAL A 7 2.30 -17.85 2.76
N ASP A 8 1.96 -19.14 2.61
CA ASP A 8 0.56 -19.56 2.52
C ASP A 8 -0.18 -19.32 3.85
N TYR A 9 0.46 -19.69 4.96
CA TYR A 9 -0.09 -19.43 6.28
C TYR A 9 -0.21 -17.93 6.54
N ALA A 10 0.81 -17.15 6.21
CA ALA A 10 0.78 -15.70 6.38
C ALA A 10 -0.33 -15.05 5.55
N THR A 11 -0.49 -15.44 4.28
CA THR A 11 -1.51 -14.89 3.37
C THR A 11 -2.92 -15.24 3.86
N GLN A 12 -3.17 -16.51 4.19
CA GLN A 12 -4.48 -16.94 4.68
C GLN A 12 -4.80 -16.33 6.06
N ALA A 13 -3.81 -16.26 6.96
CA ALA A 13 -3.98 -15.62 8.26
C ALA A 13 -4.31 -14.13 8.11
N TYR A 14 -3.62 -13.41 7.22
CA TYR A 14 -3.93 -12.01 6.92
C TYR A 14 -5.33 -11.86 6.32
N ALA A 15 -5.72 -12.70 5.35
CA ALA A 15 -7.06 -12.66 4.77
C ALA A 15 -8.16 -12.94 5.81
N LEU A 16 -7.95 -13.90 6.70
CA LEU A 16 -8.88 -14.20 7.80
C LEU A 16 -8.91 -13.07 8.83
N LEU A 17 -7.77 -12.46 9.15
CA LEU A 17 -7.69 -11.30 10.03
C LEU A 17 -8.54 -10.15 9.47
N VAL A 18 -8.34 -9.78 8.20
CA VAL A 18 -9.13 -8.73 7.55
C VAL A 18 -10.62 -9.07 7.56
N ALA A 19 -11.00 -10.30 7.22
CA ALA A 19 -12.39 -10.73 7.26
C ALA A 19 -13.00 -10.64 8.67
N ALA A 20 -12.24 -11.03 9.70
CA ALA A 20 -12.67 -10.94 11.10
C ALA A 20 -12.81 -9.49 11.57
N LEU A 21 -11.86 -8.61 11.21
CA LEU A 21 -11.94 -7.18 11.51
C LEU A 21 -13.18 -6.55 10.86
N VAL A 22 -13.43 -6.85 9.58
CA VAL A 22 -14.62 -6.36 8.87
C VAL A 22 -15.90 -6.90 9.51
N LEU A 23 -15.95 -8.20 9.82
CA LEU A 23 -17.13 -8.80 10.45
C LEU A 23 -17.44 -8.13 11.79
N ALA A 24 -16.42 -7.89 12.62
CA ALA A 24 -16.58 -7.34 13.96
C ALA A 24 -16.81 -5.82 13.99
N PHE A 25 -16.23 -5.06 13.06
CA PHE A 25 -16.15 -3.59 13.14
C PHE A 25 -16.73 -2.84 11.93
N HIS A 26 -17.39 -3.53 10.98
CA HIS A 26 -18.03 -2.85 9.86
C HIS A 26 -19.01 -1.77 10.33
N ASN A 27 -19.05 -0.67 9.60
CA ASN A 27 -19.98 0.43 9.82
C ASN A 27 -20.26 1.15 8.48
N GLY A 28 -20.85 2.34 8.54
CA GLY A 28 -21.22 3.12 7.35
C GLY A 28 -20.06 3.44 6.40
N THR A 29 -18.80 3.44 6.85
CA THR A 29 -17.63 3.67 5.98
C THR A 29 -17.24 2.44 5.16
N VAL A 30 -17.75 1.25 5.52
CA VAL A 30 -17.50 -0.03 4.83
C VAL A 30 -18.82 -0.62 4.29
N PRO A 31 -19.49 0.04 3.33
CA PRO A 31 -20.84 -0.35 2.90
C PRO A 31 -20.89 -1.71 2.19
N ARG A 32 -19.76 -2.18 1.63
CA ARG A 32 -19.64 -3.44 0.89
C ARG A 32 -19.05 -4.57 1.74
N TRP A 33 -19.19 -4.51 3.06
CA TRP A 33 -18.63 -5.49 3.99
C TRP A 33 -18.99 -6.96 3.68
N PRO A 34 -20.22 -7.34 3.22
CA PRO A 34 -20.51 -8.74 2.94
C PRO A 34 -19.71 -9.28 1.76
N TRP A 35 -19.54 -8.44 0.72
CA TRP A 35 -18.73 -8.77 -0.45
C TRP A 35 -17.26 -8.90 -0.09
N ILE A 36 -16.76 -8.04 0.80
CA ILE A 36 -15.38 -8.12 1.30
C ILE A 36 -15.17 -9.46 2.01
N ILE A 37 -16.04 -9.83 2.96
CA ILE A 37 -15.94 -11.11 3.67
C ILE A 37 -16.03 -12.28 2.69
N GLY A 38 -17.02 -12.26 1.79
CA GLY A 38 -17.20 -13.30 0.77
C GLY A 38 -15.96 -13.49 -0.09
N ALA A 39 -15.35 -12.39 -0.55
CA ALA A 39 -14.11 -12.43 -1.32
C ALA A 39 -12.94 -13.03 -0.52
N HIS A 40 -12.84 -12.74 0.78
CA HIS A 40 -11.76 -13.27 1.64
C HIS A 40 -11.94 -14.76 1.94
N VAL A 41 -13.18 -15.20 2.20
CA VAL A 41 -13.50 -16.62 2.37
C VAL A 41 -13.19 -17.37 1.08
N LEU A 42 -13.65 -16.86 -0.07
CA LEU A 42 -13.35 -17.46 -1.37
C LEU A 42 -11.84 -17.50 -1.66
N LEU A 43 -11.10 -16.44 -1.31
CA LEU A 43 -9.65 -16.39 -1.46
C LEU A 43 -8.95 -17.48 -0.63
N VAL A 44 -9.32 -17.61 0.64
CA VAL A 44 -8.77 -18.64 1.54
C VAL A 44 -9.05 -20.05 1.00
N LEU A 45 -10.29 -20.30 0.57
CA LEU A 45 -10.68 -21.58 -0.03
C LEU A 45 -9.94 -21.85 -1.35
N ALA A 46 -9.79 -20.83 -2.20
CA ALA A 46 -9.07 -20.93 -3.47
C ALA A 46 -7.59 -21.24 -3.26
N ILE A 47 -6.92 -20.56 -2.32
CA ILE A 47 -5.52 -20.83 -1.96
C ILE A 47 -5.40 -22.27 -1.43
N HIS A 48 -6.30 -22.69 -0.52
CA HIS A 48 -6.27 -24.05 0.01
C HIS A 48 -6.46 -25.09 -1.11
N GLY A 49 -7.48 -24.91 -1.96
CA GLY A 49 -7.76 -25.79 -3.09
C GLY A 49 -6.60 -25.87 -4.06
N MET A 50 -5.96 -24.74 -4.38
CA MET A 50 -4.77 -24.67 -5.22
C MET A 50 -3.61 -25.47 -4.63
N ILE A 51 -3.34 -25.34 -3.33
CA ILE A 51 -2.27 -26.09 -2.64
C ILE A 51 -2.55 -27.60 -2.70
N GLN A 52 -3.79 -28.03 -2.44
CA GLN A 52 -4.16 -29.45 -2.51
C GLN A 52 -4.08 -30.01 -3.93
N TRP A 53 -4.51 -29.23 -4.93
CA TRP A 53 -4.43 -29.64 -6.33
C TRP A 53 -2.98 -29.80 -6.77
N HIS A 54 -2.14 -28.82 -6.46
CA HIS A 54 -0.71 -28.87 -6.73
C HIS A 54 -0.02 -30.07 -6.06
N ALA A 55 -0.49 -30.49 -4.87
CA ALA A 55 0.06 -31.65 -4.16
C ALA A 55 -0.38 -33.00 -4.73
N ARG A 56 -1.60 -33.10 -5.26
CA ARG A 56 -2.18 -34.38 -5.74
C ARG A 56 -1.89 -34.69 -7.20
N SER A 57 -1.60 -33.68 -8.01
CA SER A 57 -1.41 -33.81 -9.45
C SER A 57 0.00 -33.42 -9.86
N ARG A 58 0.48 -33.87 -11.03
CA ARG A 58 1.64 -33.24 -11.66
C ARG A 58 1.22 -31.84 -12.11
N PRO A 59 1.71 -30.76 -11.47
CA PRO A 59 1.24 -29.41 -11.78
C PRO A 59 1.63 -29.05 -13.22
N GLY A 60 0.66 -28.55 -13.99
CA GLY A 60 0.96 -27.90 -15.26
C GLY A 60 1.70 -26.58 -15.03
N LYS A 61 2.37 -26.05 -16.07
CA LYS A 61 3.17 -24.81 -15.98
C LYS A 61 2.41 -23.63 -15.39
N ALA A 62 1.11 -23.51 -15.67
CA ALA A 62 0.27 -22.43 -15.15
C ALA A 62 -0.01 -22.55 -13.64
N LEU A 63 -0.33 -23.76 -13.16
CA LEU A 63 -0.56 -24.01 -11.72
C LEU A 63 0.74 -23.84 -10.93
N ASP A 64 1.86 -24.28 -11.50
CA ASP A 64 3.19 -24.07 -10.93
C ASP A 64 3.49 -22.56 -10.83
N PHE A 65 3.33 -21.81 -11.92
CA PHE A 65 3.51 -20.35 -11.91
C PHE A 65 2.62 -19.68 -10.84
N LEU A 66 1.32 -20.01 -10.80
CA LEU A 66 0.41 -19.42 -9.83
C LEU A 66 0.84 -19.74 -8.40
N ARG A 67 1.24 -20.98 -8.11
CA ARG A 67 1.73 -21.40 -6.79
C ARG A 67 2.91 -20.56 -6.28
N HIS A 68 3.77 -20.09 -7.19
CA HIS A 68 4.95 -19.29 -6.87
C HIS A 68 4.65 -17.79 -6.76
N PHE A 69 3.78 -17.26 -7.62
CA PHE A 69 3.59 -15.82 -7.78
C PHE A 69 2.28 -15.27 -7.20
N TYR A 70 1.34 -16.12 -6.79
CA TYR A 70 0.07 -15.63 -6.24
C TYR A 70 0.22 -14.65 -5.05
N PRO A 71 1.18 -14.78 -4.11
CA PRO A 71 1.29 -13.82 -3.02
C PRO A 71 1.63 -12.44 -3.55
N VAL A 72 2.53 -12.37 -4.54
CA VAL A 72 2.95 -11.13 -5.20
C VAL A 72 1.78 -10.48 -5.95
N LEU A 73 0.97 -11.27 -6.65
CA LEU A 73 -0.23 -10.77 -7.34
C LEU A 73 -1.26 -10.20 -6.36
N LEU A 74 -1.33 -10.73 -5.14
CA LEU A 74 -2.24 -10.27 -4.10
C LEU A 74 -1.79 -8.97 -3.41
N TYR A 75 -0.53 -8.57 -3.53
CA TYR A 75 -0.02 -7.33 -2.89
C TYR A 75 -0.85 -6.12 -3.32
N THR A 76 -1.00 -5.90 -4.62
CA THR A 76 -1.77 -4.77 -5.14
C THR A 76 -3.23 -4.84 -4.72
N TRP A 77 -3.84 -6.03 -4.74
CA TRP A 77 -5.23 -6.20 -4.32
C TRP A 77 -5.43 -5.81 -2.84
N PHE A 78 -4.59 -6.36 -1.96
CA PHE A 78 -4.67 -6.05 -0.53
C PHE A 78 -4.33 -4.59 -0.23
N PHE A 79 -3.35 -4.02 -0.93
CA PHE A 79 -3.01 -2.61 -0.80
C PHE A 79 -4.20 -1.71 -1.17
N CYS A 80 -4.79 -1.90 -2.36
CA CYS A 80 -5.96 -1.12 -2.77
C CYS A 80 -7.14 -1.27 -1.79
N GLN A 81 -7.32 -2.47 -1.24
CA GLN A 81 -8.36 -2.74 -0.26
C GLN A 81 -8.17 -1.93 1.04
N THR A 82 -6.95 -1.59 1.44
CA THR A 82 -6.73 -0.76 2.65
C THR A 82 -7.45 0.59 2.56
N GLY A 83 -7.58 1.19 1.36
CA GLY A 83 -8.33 2.43 1.17
C GLY A 83 -9.84 2.32 1.40
N TRP A 84 -10.39 1.11 1.37
CA TRP A 84 -11.79 0.84 1.72
C TRP A 84 -11.98 0.55 3.21
N LEU A 85 -10.91 0.20 3.91
CA LEU A 85 -10.95 -0.31 5.28
C LEU A 85 -10.35 0.64 6.30
N ASN A 86 -9.49 1.55 5.90
CA ASN A 86 -8.74 2.41 6.80
C ASN A 86 -9.59 3.41 7.57
N ARG A 87 -10.81 3.71 7.10
CA ARG A 87 -11.79 4.51 7.83
C ARG A 87 -12.80 3.69 8.65
N MET A 88 -12.52 2.40 8.86
CA MET A 88 -13.38 1.54 9.66
C MET A 88 -13.27 1.87 11.15
N PHE A 89 -12.07 2.18 11.64
CA PHE A 89 -11.83 2.50 13.06
C PHE A 89 -11.91 3.99 13.37
N PHE A 90 -11.49 4.84 12.44
CA PHE A 90 -11.56 6.29 12.54
C PHE A 90 -12.34 6.82 11.32
N GLN A 91 -13.39 7.62 11.56
CA GLN A 91 -14.21 8.15 10.45
C GLN A 91 -13.42 9.15 9.60
N ASP A 92 -12.59 9.96 10.25
CA ASP A 92 -11.71 10.93 9.63
C ASP A 92 -10.27 10.42 9.55
N TYR A 93 -9.51 10.99 8.62
CA TYR A 93 -8.08 10.72 8.54
C TYR A 93 -7.33 11.34 9.72
N LEU A 94 -6.25 10.68 10.14
CA LEU A 94 -5.39 11.11 11.24
C LEU A 94 -4.33 12.13 10.80
N ASP A 95 -4.36 12.62 9.56
CA ASP A 95 -3.47 13.67 9.06
C ASP A 95 -3.40 14.89 9.99
N PRO A 96 -4.51 15.42 10.58
CA PRO A 96 -4.44 16.54 11.50
C PRO A 96 -3.56 16.29 12.74
N MET A 97 -3.52 15.05 13.22
CA MET A 97 -2.68 14.66 14.35
C MET A 97 -1.21 14.61 13.93
N VAL A 98 -0.92 13.97 12.80
CA VAL A 98 0.45 13.82 12.28
C VAL A 98 1.07 15.17 11.90
N ILE A 99 0.30 16.05 11.26
CA ILE A 99 0.71 17.43 10.92
C ILE A 99 1.10 18.21 12.18
N ARG A 100 0.33 18.08 13.26
CA ARG A 100 0.65 18.74 14.54
C ARG A 100 1.92 18.19 15.17
N TRP A 101 2.15 16.89 15.07
CA TRP A 101 3.40 16.28 15.55
C TRP A 101 4.60 16.77 14.73
N GLU A 102 4.47 16.80 13.40
CA GLU A 102 5.51 17.34 12.51
C GLU A 102 5.81 18.81 12.84
N GLN A 103 4.75 19.63 13.01
CA GLN A 103 4.87 21.04 13.39
C GLN A 103 5.55 21.21 14.75
N ALA A 104 5.21 20.39 15.74
CA ALA A 104 5.78 20.46 17.08
C ALA A 104 7.26 20.03 17.09
N LEU A 105 7.63 19.06 16.25
CA LEU A 105 8.99 18.52 16.20
C LEU A 105 9.94 19.41 15.39
N PHE A 106 9.49 19.93 14.24
CA PHE A 106 10.34 20.67 13.31
C PHE A 106 10.10 22.19 13.32
N GLY A 107 9.00 22.65 13.91
CA GLY A 107 8.58 24.06 13.84
C GLY A 107 8.03 24.47 12.46
N CYS A 108 7.89 23.53 11.53
CA CYS A 108 7.37 23.73 10.19
C CYS A 108 6.82 22.40 9.63
N GLN A 109 6.31 22.43 8.40
CA GLN A 109 6.01 21.24 7.60
C GLN A 109 7.15 21.02 6.59
N PRO A 110 8.17 20.18 6.87
CA PRO A 110 9.38 20.09 6.06
C PRO A 110 9.10 19.71 4.61
N SER A 111 8.15 18.80 4.36
CA SER A 111 7.78 18.37 3.01
C SER A 111 7.26 19.54 2.14
N VAL A 112 6.40 20.38 2.71
CA VAL A 112 5.81 21.53 2.04
C VAL A 112 6.85 22.65 1.87
N LEU A 113 7.58 22.98 2.95
CA LEU A 113 8.59 24.03 2.93
C LEU A 113 9.74 23.69 1.97
N PHE A 114 10.18 22.44 1.94
CA PHE A 114 11.24 21.99 1.05
C PHE A 114 10.81 22.12 -0.43
N MET A 115 9.57 21.77 -0.74
CA MET A 115 9.01 21.90 -2.08
C MET A 115 8.89 23.36 -2.52
N GLU A 116 8.53 24.26 -1.60
CA GLU A 116 8.50 25.71 -1.84
C GLU A 116 9.90 26.30 -2.06
N LYS A 117 10.89 25.88 -1.26
CA LYS A 117 12.26 26.40 -1.31
C LYS A 117 13.08 25.87 -2.48
N LEU A 118 12.80 24.66 -2.95
CA LEU A 118 13.52 24.02 -4.05
C LEU A 118 12.55 23.51 -5.14
N PRO A 119 11.79 24.40 -5.83
CA PRO A 119 10.84 24.02 -6.87
C PRO A 119 11.58 23.79 -8.20
N LEU A 120 12.66 23.02 -8.18
CA LEU A 120 13.52 22.75 -9.31
C LEU A 120 13.17 21.39 -9.93
N LEU A 121 12.91 21.38 -11.23
CA LEU A 121 12.56 20.15 -11.96
C LEU A 121 13.56 19.00 -11.72
N PRO A 122 14.90 19.18 -11.80
CA PRO A 122 15.84 18.09 -11.56
C PRO A 122 15.76 17.52 -10.15
N VAL A 123 15.48 18.37 -9.15
CA VAL A 123 15.34 17.95 -7.75
C VAL A 123 14.09 17.09 -7.60
N SER A 124 12.94 17.55 -8.12
CA SER A 124 11.71 16.78 -8.07
C SER A 124 11.80 15.44 -8.80
N GLU A 125 12.41 15.42 -9.99
CA GLU A 125 12.59 14.19 -10.77
C GLU A 125 13.52 13.20 -10.08
N LEU A 126 14.56 13.68 -9.38
CA LEU A 126 15.40 12.80 -8.56
C LEU A 126 14.60 12.13 -7.45
N PHE A 127 13.72 12.86 -6.76
CA PHE A 127 12.88 12.29 -5.71
C PHE A 127 11.84 11.32 -6.26
N TYR A 128 11.15 11.66 -7.35
CA TYR A 128 10.21 10.73 -8.00
C TYR A 128 10.90 9.49 -8.55
N ALA A 129 12.08 9.62 -9.16
CA ALA A 129 12.87 8.49 -9.65
C ALA A 129 13.35 7.61 -8.49
N SER A 130 13.80 8.23 -7.40
CA SER A 130 14.25 7.53 -6.18
C SER A 130 13.10 6.75 -5.56
N TYR A 131 11.91 7.35 -5.47
CA TYR A 131 10.72 6.65 -4.99
C TYR A 131 10.28 5.54 -5.95
N PHE A 132 10.28 5.81 -7.26
CA PHE A 132 9.96 4.82 -8.28
C PHE A 132 10.91 3.61 -8.24
N SER A 133 12.18 3.83 -7.86
CA SER A 133 13.17 2.77 -7.73
C SER A 133 12.77 1.69 -6.71
N TYR A 134 11.90 1.98 -5.73
CA TYR A 134 11.40 0.96 -4.80
C TYR A 134 10.54 -0.10 -5.50
N TYR A 135 9.71 0.29 -6.48
CA TYR A 135 8.93 -0.67 -7.28
C TYR A 135 9.86 -1.57 -8.12
N ILE A 136 10.90 -0.98 -8.70
CA ILE A 136 11.93 -1.73 -9.46
C ILE A 136 12.71 -2.65 -8.52
N MET A 137 13.08 -2.20 -7.34
CA MET A 137 13.85 -2.99 -6.39
C MET A 137 13.07 -4.24 -5.96
N ILE A 138 11.79 -4.10 -5.60
CA ILE A 138 10.99 -5.23 -5.14
C ILE A 138 10.78 -6.26 -6.26
N SER A 139 10.36 -5.80 -7.44
CA SER A 139 10.10 -6.67 -8.58
C SER A 139 11.38 -7.25 -9.18
N GLY A 140 12.42 -6.42 -9.32
CA GLY A 140 13.71 -6.76 -9.91
C GLY A 140 14.52 -7.74 -9.06
N VAL A 141 14.59 -7.52 -7.74
CA VAL A 141 15.23 -8.50 -6.82
C VAL A 141 14.48 -9.81 -6.84
N GLY A 142 13.14 -9.78 -6.80
CA GLY A 142 12.31 -10.98 -6.94
C GLY A 142 12.61 -11.76 -8.21
N LEU A 143 12.64 -11.09 -9.38
CA LEU A 143 12.94 -11.71 -10.66
C LEU A 143 14.37 -12.27 -10.71
N ALA A 144 15.36 -11.50 -10.26
CA ALA A 144 16.76 -11.92 -10.24
C ALA A 144 16.97 -13.18 -9.38
N LEU A 145 16.35 -13.22 -8.19
CA LEU A 145 16.39 -14.40 -7.32
C LEU A 145 15.64 -15.57 -7.94
N PHE A 146 14.49 -15.35 -8.59
CA PHE A 146 13.74 -16.42 -9.26
C PHE A 146 14.56 -17.11 -10.37
N LEU A 147 15.35 -16.34 -11.11
CA LEU A 147 16.20 -16.87 -12.18
C LEU A 147 17.47 -17.55 -11.65
N ARG A 148 18.04 -17.09 -10.52
CA ARG A 148 19.30 -17.60 -9.97
C ARG A 148 19.13 -18.71 -8.94
N ASN A 149 18.24 -18.51 -7.96
CA ASN A 149 18.06 -19.44 -6.84
C ASN A 149 16.60 -19.39 -6.31
N ARG A 150 15.82 -20.42 -6.65
CA ARG A 150 14.42 -20.55 -6.26
C ARG A 150 14.20 -20.57 -4.75
N GLN A 151 15.11 -21.17 -3.98
CA GLN A 151 15.00 -21.21 -2.52
C GLN A 151 15.09 -19.81 -1.91
N GLN A 152 16.05 -19.00 -2.38
CA GLN A 152 16.21 -17.62 -1.94
C GLN A 152 15.03 -16.74 -2.39
N PHE A 153 14.49 -16.99 -3.58
CA PHE A 153 13.26 -16.33 -4.04
C PHE A 153 12.08 -16.59 -3.09
N PHE A 154 11.83 -17.84 -2.70
CA PHE A 154 10.72 -18.16 -1.78
C PHE A 154 10.91 -17.54 -0.40
N HIS A 155 12.16 -17.50 0.09
CA HIS A 155 12.48 -16.84 1.35
C HIS A 155 12.23 -15.33 1.24
N TYR A 156 12.68 -14.69 0.16
CA TYR A 156 12.43 -13.29 -0.13
C TYR A 156 10.94 -12.95 -0.20
N VAL A 157 10.16 -13.71 -0.98
CA VAL A 157 8.70 -13.52 -1.08
C VAL A 157 8.04 -13.67 0.29
N SER A 158 8.46 -14.65 1.09
CA SER A 158 7.92 -14.86 2.43
C SER A 158 8.12 -13.66 3.35
N ILE A 159 9.34 -13.09 3.36
CA ILE A 159 9.67 -11.90 4.17
C ILE A 159 8.89 -10.67 3.68
N VAL A 160 8.92 -10.43 2.36
CA VAL A 160 8.22 -9.26 1.77
C VAL A 160 6.71 -9.35 1.99
N SER A 161 6.11 -10.52 1.77
CA SER A 161 4.69 -10.76 2.06
C SER A 161 4.36 -10.44 3.51
N PHE A 162 5.14 -10.99 4.45
CA PHE A 162 4.90 -10.78 5.88
C PHE A 162 5.00 -9.30 6.27
N LEU A 163 6.04 -8.61 5.78
CA LEU A 163 6.20 -7.17 6.01
C LEU A 163 5.02 -6.38 5.44
N PHE A 164 4.60 -6.68 4.22
CA PHE A 164 3.44 -6.03 3.59
C PHE A 164 2.16 -6.27 4.38
N TYR A 165 1.91 -7.47 4.88
CA TYR A 165 0.72 -7.74 5.71
C TYR A 165 0.74 -6.96 7.01
N ILE A 166 1.91 -6.78 7.64
CA ILE A 166 2.04 -5.88 8.79
C ILE A 166 1.71 -4.44 8.40
N CYS A 167 2.33 -3.92 7.33
CA CYS A 167 2.07 -2.56 6.87
C CYS A 167 0.59 -2.33 6.53
N TYR A 168 -0.03 -3.25 5.79
CA TYR A 168 -1.45 -3.15 5.43
C TYR A 168 -2.36 -3.20 6.65
N THR A 169 -2.01 -4.00 7.66
CA THR A 169 -2.73 -4.00 8.93
C THR A 169 -2.60 -2.63 9.61
N ILE A 170 -1.41 -2.04 9.64
CA ILE A 170 -1.19 -0.70 10.20
C ILE A 170 -2.04 0.34 9.44
N TYR A 171 -2.07 0.30 8.10
CA TYR A 171 -2.89 1.23 7.30
C TYR A 171 -4.39 1.12 7.61
N ILE A 172 -4.89 -0.06 7.99
CA ILE A 172 -6.29 -0.23 8.41
C ILE A 172 -6.57 0.53 9.71
N PHE A 173 -5.62 0.59 10.64
CA PHE A 173 -5.79 1.25 11.94
C PHE A 173 -5.35 2.72 11.95
N ILE A 174 -4.42 3.10 11.08
CA ILE A 174 -3.79 4.43 11.08
C ILE A 174 -4.02 5.08 9.70
N PRO A 175 -5.24 5.60 9.43
CA PRO A 175 -5.54 6.23 8.14
C PRO A 175 -4.84 7.59 8.06
N VAL A 176 -3.69 7.64 7.42
CA VAL A 176 -2.93 8.90 7.17
C VAL A 176 -2.61 8.98 5.69
N ILE A 177 -3.00 10.06 5.04
CA ILE A 177 -2.77 10.23 3.59
C ILE A 177 -1.38 10.81 3.32
N GLY A 178 -0.84 11.60 4.23
CA GLY A 178 0.47 12.23 4.11
C GLY A 178 0.40 13.61 3.46
N PRO A 179 1.55 14.24 3.16
CA PRO A 179 1.66 15.69 2.91
C PRO A 179 0.88 16.21 1.69
N ARG A 180 0.34 15.33 0.84
CA ARG A 180 -0.50 15.70 -0.30
C ARG A 180 -1.81 16.39 0.11
N VAL A 181 -2.24 16.18 1.35
CA VAL A 181 -3.41 16.83 1.96
C VAL A 181 -3.33 18.36 1.96
N PHE A 182 -2.12 18.93 1.93
CA PHE A 182 -1.94 20.38 1.83
C PHE A 182 -2.27 20.95 0.44
N PHE A 183 -2.25 20.13 -0.61
CA PHE A 183 -2.34 20.59 -1.99
C PHE A 183 -3.71 20.37 -2.65
N ARG A 184 -4.74 20.02 -1.86
CA ARG A 184 -6.14 19.84 -2.30
C ARG A 184 -6.36 18.90 -3.49
N GLU A 185 -5.47 17.93 -3.69
CA GLU A 185 -5.59 16.95 -4.79
C GLU A 185 -6.38 15.71 -4.40
N ILE A 186 -6.73 15.56 -3.13
CA ILE A 186 -7.44 14.40 -2.61
C ILE A 186 -8.94 14.70 -2.64
N ALA A 187 -9.65 14.00 -3.52
CA ALA A 187 -11.08 14.18 -3.68
C ALA A 187 -11.83 13.88 -2.38
N GLY A 188 -12.64 14.84 -1.92
CA GLY A 188 -13.55 14.67 -0.78
C GLY A 188 -12.87 14.74 0.60
N TYR A 189 -11.66 15.29 0.68
CA TYR A 189 -10.99 15.55 1.96
C TYR A 189 -10.25 16.89 1.92
N ASP A 190 -10.64 17.80 2.82
CA ASP A 190 -9.97 19.08 3.05
C ASP A 190 -9.45 19.13 4.49
N LEU A 191 -8.25 19.68 4.67
CA LEU A 191 -7.72 19.93 6.00
C LEU A 191 -8.51 21.03 6.71
N PRO A 192 -8.59 20.98 8.06
CA PRO A 192 -9.02 22.12 8.85
C PRO A 192 -8.20 23.37 8.50
N GLU A 193 -8.85 24.52 8.35
CA GLU A 193 -8.23 25.76 7.88
C GLU A 193 -7.00 26.17 8.71
N ALA A 194 -7.06 26.00 10.04
CA ALA A 194 -5.95 26.28 10.94
C ALA A 194 -4.68 25.44 10.65
N LEU A 195 -4.85 24.24 10.12
CA LEU A 195 -3.73 23.39 9.70
C LEU A 195 -3.30 23.70 8.27
N GLN A 196 -4.26 24.00 7.39
CA GLN A 196 -3.95 24.44 6.02
C GLN A 196 -3.03 25.67 6.01
N GLN A 197 -3.19 26.59 6.96
CA GLN A 197 -2.35 27.78 7.11
C GLN A 197 -0.88 27.48 7.47
N LEU A 198 -0.55 26.25 7.88
CA LEU A 198 0.84 25.83 8.11
C LEU A 198 1.60 25.62 6.79
N ALA A 199 0.87 25.41 5.69
CA ALA A 199 1.44 25.31 4.36
C ALA A 199 1.56 26.71 3.73
N PRO A 200 2.76 27.11 3.26
CA PRO A 200 2.96 28.39 2.56
C PRO A 200 2.19 28.49 1.23
N THR A 201 1.85 27.34 0.63
CA THR A 201 1.08 27.23 -0.62
C THR A 201 0.17 26.01 -0.55
N ASP A 202 -1.02 26.12 -1.12
CA ASP A 202 -1.97 25.03 -1.34
C ASP A 202 -1.93 24.50 -2.78
N VAL A 203 -1.00 25.01 -3.60
CA VAL A 203 -0.80 24.60 -4.99
C VAL A 203 0.61 24.05 -5.16
N TYR A 204 0.71 22.87 -5.79
CA TYR A 204 1.98 22.29 -6.20
C TYR A 204 2.72 23.21 -7.18
N PRO A 205 4.03 23.46 -7.00
CA PRO A 205 4.82 24.20 -7.97
C PRO A 205 4.80 23.50 -9.33
N ALA A 206 4.61 24.26 -10.42
CA ALA A 206 4.48 23.71 -11.76
C ALA A 206 5.68 22.82 -12.17
N ALA A 207 6.90 23.21 -11.77
CA ALA A 207 8.12 22.48 -12.06
C ALA A 207 8.12 21.04 -11.51
N VAL A 208 7.39 20.78 -10.42
CA VAL A 208 7.32 19.45 -9.76
C VAL A 208 6.37 18.51 -10.52
N LYS A 209 5.56 19.03 -11.46
CA LYS A 209 4.49 18.28 -12.14
C LYS A 209 4.74 18.01 -13.64
N VAL A 210 5.86 18.47 -14.20
CA VAL A 210 6.09 18.38 -15.66
C VAL A 210 7.01 17.24 -16.07
N GLY A 211 7.81 16.71 -15.15
CA GLY A 211 8.84 15.72 -15.46
C GLY A 211 8.29 14.30 -15.75
N PRO A 212 9.05 13.47 -16.48
CA PRO A 212 8.62 12.13 -16.84
C PRO A 212 8.39 11.20 -15.64
N PHE A 213 9.24 11.25 -14.61
CA PHE A 213 9.03 10.43 -13.41
C PHE A 213 7.81 10.89 -12.62
N TYR A 214 7.56 12.19 -12.53
CA TYR A 214 6.29 12.68 -12.00
C TYR A 214 5.10 12.09 -12.77
N GLN A 215 5.10 12.17 -14.10
CA GLN A 215 3.96 11.69 -14.91
C GLN A 215 3.72 10.18 -14.74
N LEU A 216 4.81 9.40 -14.63
CA LEU A 216 4.75 7.98 -14.33
C LEU A 216 4.16 7.72 -12.92
N MET A 217 4.62 8.45 -11.92
CA MET A 217 4.12 8.32 -10.55
C MET A 217 2.67 8.78 -10.44
N ALA A 218 2.28 9.88 -11.08
CA ALA A 218 0.91 10.37 -11.14
C ALA A 218 -0.04 9.33 -11.77
N PHE A 219 0.43 8.60 -12.79
CA PHE A 219 -0.32 7.47 -13.34
C PHE A 219 -0.48 6.33 -12.32
N ILE A 220 0.61 5.94 -11.64
CA ILE A 220 0.57 4.90 -10.60
C ILE A 220 -0.39 5.29 -9.48
N TYR A 221 -0.32 6.54 -9.02
CA TYR A 221 -1.18 7.10 -8.00
C TYR A 221 -2.64 7.04 -8.40
N ARG A 222 -2.97 7.47 -9.62
CA ARG A 222 -4.36 7.45 -10.11
C ARG A 222 -4.95 6.04 -10.21
N VAL A 223 -4.12 5.03 -10.51
CA VAL A 223 -4.61 3.67 -10.79
C VAL A 223 -4.60 2.78 -9.55
N PHE A 224 -3.61 2.92 -8.68
CA PHE A 224 -3.33 1.94 -7.62
C PHE A 224 -3.34 2.51 -6.20
N GLU A 225 -3.27 3.83 -6.01
CA GLU A 225 -3.09 4.37 -4.68
C GLU A 225 -4.39 4.41 -3.89
N ALA A 226 -4.33 3.84 -2.68
CA ALA A 226 -5.36 3.92 -1.67
C ALA A 226 -5.04 5.11 -0.74
N PRO A 227 -5.89 6.15 -0.67
CA PRO A 227 -5.68 7.25 0.27
C PRO A 227 -5.67 6.72 1.70
N GLY A 228 -4.75 7.17 2.54
CA GLY A 228 -4.67 6.78 3.95
C GLY A 228 -3.65 5.70 4.28
N ALA A 229 -2.69 5.43 3.39
CA ALA A 229 -1.65 4.42 3.55
C ALA A 229 -0.22 5.01 3.71
N ALA A 230 -0.07 6.20 4.30
CA ALA A 230 1.22 6.90 4.38
C ALA A 230 2.08 6.59 5.62
N LEU A 231 1.60 5.80 6.58
CA LEU A 231 2.41 5.36 7.72
C LEU A 231 2.34 3.85 7.88
N PRO A 232 3.46 3.09 7.78
CA PRO A 232 4.85 3.57 7.86
C PRO A 232 5.52 3.93 6.51
N SER A 233 4.84 3.84 5.36
CA SER A 233 5.45 4.13 4.06
C SER A 233 5.36 5.60 3.68
N SER A 234 6.50 6.27 3.50
CA SER A 234 6.55 7.65 3.01
C SER A 234 5.99 7.76 1.58
N HIS A 235 4.83 8.36 1.42
CA HIS A 235 4.35 8.94 0.15
C HIS A 235 4.83 10.37 -0.02
#